data_AF-D7DUI5-F1
#
_entry.id   AF-D7DUI5-F1
#
_cell.length_a   1.000
_cell.length_b   1.000
_cell.length_c   1.000
_cell.angle_alpha   90.00
_cell.angle_beta   90.00
_cell.angle_gamma   90.00
#
_symmetry.space_group_name_H-M   'P 1'
#
loop_
_entity.id
_entity.type
_entity.pdbx_description
1 polymer ?
#
loop_
_entity_poly.entity_id
_entity_poly.type
_entity_poly.pdbx_seq_one_letter_code
_entity_poly.pdbx_strand_id
1 'polypeptide(L)'
;MERCRCGNFIAKLLTIIDSNEVLNSPEVSGTMKAKANRERIDLYSKNHTVAILNIQGTDSYQIYFLKKNMHIKDIEDDLLKFGAVLNHDSKLILKNYIEMMSDEGRKRDR
;
A
#
# COMPACT_ATOMS: atom_id res chain seq x y z
N MET A 1 -25.62 11.97 18.72
CA MET A 1 -24.73 11.34 17.72
C MET A 1 -23.98 10.23 18.43
N GLU A 2 -24.46 9.00 18.29
CA GLU A 2 -23.82 7.82 18.86
C GLU A 2 -22.46 7.63 18.20
N ARG A 3 -21.39 7.70 19.01
CA ARG A 3 -20.06 7.26 18.57
C ARG A 3 -20.12 5.74 18.54
N CYS A 4 -20.31 5.16 17.35
CA CYS A 4 -20.14 3.72 17.16
C CYS A 4 -18.78 3.32 17.74
N ARG A 5 -18.79 2.40 18.72
CA ARG A 5 -17.60 1.70 19.19
C ARG A 5 -17.13 0.79 18.06
N CYS A 6 -16.31 1.29 17.13
CA CYS A 6 -15.75 0.47 16.07
C CYS A 6 -14.35 0.03 16.48
N GLY A 7 -14.16 -1.28 16.67
CA GLY A 7 -12.82 -1.85 16.71
C GLY A 7 -12.10 -1.45 15.43
N ASN A 8 -10.85 -1.00 15.55
CA ASN A 8 -10.04 -0.68 14.39
C ASN A 8 -9.94 -1.95 13.54
N PHE A 9 -10.40 -1.91 12.29
CA PHE A 9 -10.18 -3.01 11.37
C PHE A 9 -8.68 -3.24 11.22
N ILE A 10 -8.25 -4.47 11.00
CA ILE A 10 -6.82 -4.77 10.85
C ILE A 10 -6.52 -4.88 9.37
N ALA A 11 -5.62 -4.04 8.87
CA ALA A 11 -5.07 -4.16 7.52
C ALA A 11 -3.84 -5.07 7.55
N LYS A 12 -3.87 -6.13 6.73
CA LYS A 12 -2.78 -7.09 6.56
C LYS A 12 -2.20 -6.97 5.16
N LEU A 13 -0.89 -6.86 5.06
CA LEU A 13 -0.13 -6.97 3.83
C LEU A 13 -0.29 -8.39 3.28
N LEU A 14 -0.75 -8.47 2.04
CA LEU A 14 -0.82 -9.71 1.28
C LEU A 14 0.48 -9.95 0.53
N THR A 15 0.94 -8.93 -0.21
CA THR A 15 2.14 -9.03 -1.03
C THR A 15 2.68 -7.65 -1.40
N ILE A 16 3.95 -7.63 -1.82
CA ILE A 16 4.61 -6.53 -2.52
C ILE A 16 5.05 -7.08 -3.87
N ILE A 17 4.57 -6.49 -4.97
CA ILE A 17 4.71 -7.05 -6.31
C ILE A 17 4.74 -5.95 -7.38
N ASP A 18 5.12 -6.27 -8.61
CA ASP A 18 5.08 -5.34 -9.73
C ASP A 18 3.66 -5.09 -10.25
N SER A 19 3.39 -3.83 -10.62
CA SER A 19 2.09 -3.36 -11.10
C SER A 19 1.55 -4.15 -12.30
N ASN A 20 2.44 -4.65 -13.17
CA ASN A 20 2.04 -5.46 -14.33
C ASN A 20 1.44 -6.81 -13.92
N GLU A 21 1.96 -7.43 -12.87
CA GLU A 21 1.40 -8.67 -12.35
C GLU A 21 0.01 -8.42 -11.73
N VAL A 22 -0.15 -7.28 -11.04
CA VAL A 22 -1.45 -6.87 -10.47
C VAL A 22 -2.49 -6.56 -11.53
N LEU A 23 -2.09 -5.98 -12.68
CA LEU A 23 -3.02 -5.74 -13.81
C LEU A 23 -3.64 -7.03 -14.35
N ASN A 24 -2.90 -8.13 -14.26
CA ASN A 24 -3.36 -9.44 -14.72
C ASN A 24 -4.25 -10.15 -13.68
N SER A 25 -4.37 -9.62 -12.46
CA SER A 25 -5.24 -10.18 -11.42
C SER A 25 -6.63 -9.51 -11.41
N PRO A 26 -7.72 -10.24 -11.73
CA PRO A 26 -9.06 -9.66 -11.78
C PRO A 26 -9.53 -9.06 -10.46
N GLU A 27 -9.11 -9.63 -9.33
CA GLU A 27 -9.58 -9.28 -7.98
C GLU A 27 -9.09 -7.89 -7.53
N VAL A 28 -7.90 -7.49 -7.97
CA VAL A 28 -7.22 -6.27 -7.47
C VAL A 28 -6.90 -5.25 -8.57
N SER A 29 -6.95 -5.64 -9.85
CA SER A 29 -6.65 -4.74 -10.97
C SER A 29 -7.59 -3.53 -11.03
N GLY A 30 -8.87 -3.70 -10.71
CA GLY A 30 -9.84 -2.60 -10.64
C GLY A 30 -9.47 -1.55 -9.60
N THR A 31 -9.14 -2.00 -8.39
CA THR A 31 -8.66 -1.15 -7.29
C THR A 31 -7.38 -0.41 -7.69
N MET A 32 -6.46 -1.08 -8.40
CA MET A 32 -5.21 -0.46 -8.81
C MET A 32 -5.43 0.65 -9.83
N LYS A 33 -6.29 0.41 -10.83
CA LYS A 33 -6.65 1.42 -11.85
C LYS A 33 -7.30 2.64 -11.20
N ALA A 34 -8.21 2.43 -10.25
CA ALA A 34 -8.86 3.50 -9.51
C ALA A 34 -7.85 4.34 -8.70
N LYS A 35 -6.94 3.67 -7.97
CA LYS A 35 -5.88 4.32 -7.19
C LYS A 35 -4.89 5.07 -8.07
N ALA A 36 -4.46 4.48 -9.18
CA ALA A 36 -3.55 5.10 -10.13
C ALA A 36 -4.15 6.36 -10.74
N ASN A 37 -5.43 6.32 -11.15
CA ASN A 37 -6.13 7.49 -11.66
C ASN A 37 -6.20 8.61 -10.61
N ARG A 38 -6.53 8.26 -9.35
CA ARG A 38 -6.57 9.20 -8.23
C ARG A 38 -5.20 9.84 -7.96
N GLU A 39 -4.11 9.08 -8.06
CA GLU A 39 -2.75 9.56 -7.83
C GLU A 39 -2.04 10.10 -9.08
N ARG A 40 -2.74 10.15 -10.22
CA ARG A 40 -2.17 10.54 -11.53
C ARG A 40 -0.91 9.73 -11.90
N ILE A 41 -0.95 8.43 -11.62
CA ILE A 41 0.12 7.48 -11.96
C ILE A 41 -0.18 6.86 -13.31
N ASP A 42 0.77 6.98 -14.22
CA ASP A 42 0.74 6.27 -15.50
C ASP A 42 1.21 4.83 -15.29
N LEU A 43 0.26 3.90 -15.34
CA LEU A 43 0.48 2.46 -15.15
C LEU A 43 1.25 1.79 -16.29
N TYR A 44 1.34 2.39 -17.47
CA TYR A 44 1.90 1.78 -18.67
C TYR A 44 3.29 2.30 -19.01
N SER A 45 3.67 3.47 -18.47
CA SER A 45 4.98 4.07 -18.73
C SER A 45 6.17 3.38 -18.05
N LYS A 46 5.93 2.69 -16.93
CA LYS A 46 6.98 2.07 -16.08
C LYS A 46 6.37 1.02 -15.16
N ASN A 47 7.17 0.01 -14.80
CA ASN A 47 6.81 -0.93 -13.75
C ASN A 47 6.87 -0.21 -12.41
N HIS A 48 5.77 -0.24 -11.67
CA HIS A 48 5.70 0.30 -10.32
C HIS A 48 5.64 -0.85 -9.33
N THR A 49 6.44 -0.77 -8.27
CA THR A 49 6.27 -1.67 -7.14
C THR A 49 5.05 -1.23 -6.32
N VAL A 50 4.16 -2.17 -6.03
CA VAL A 50 2.93 -1.92 -5.27
C VAL A 50 2.83 -2.85 -4.07
N ALA A 51 2.35 -2.31 -2.95
CA ALA A 51 1.91 -3.08 -1.80
C ALA A 51 0.39 -3.28 -1.84
N ILE A 52 -0.05 -4.52 -1.64
CA ILE A 52 -1.47 -4.88 -1.57
C ILE A 52 -1.80 -5.26 -0.13
N LEU A 53 -2.76 -4.55 0.45
CA LEU A 53 -3.27 -4.84 1.79
C LEU A 53 -4.74 -5.28 1.68
N ASN A 54 -5.13 -6.25 2.49
CA ASN A 54 -6.53 -6.58 2.72
C ASN A 54 -6.94 -6.08 4.11
N ILE A 55 -8.14 -5.48 4.19
CA ILE A 55 -8.77 -5.14 5.47
C ILE A 55 -9.46 -6.40 5.96
N GLN A 56 -8.92 -7.00 7.03
CA GLN A 56 -9.40 -8.28 7.56
C GLN A 56 -10.89 -8.25 7.91
N GLY A 57 -11.58 -9.33 7.58
CA GLY A 57 -13.03 -9.43 7.75
C GLY A 57 -13.83 -8.71 6.66
N THR A 58 -13.18 -8.26 5.58
CA THR A 58 -13.81 -7.63 4.43
C THR A 58 -13.19 -8.10 3.11
N ASP A 59 -13.91 -7.92 2.01
CA ASP A 59 -13.39 -8.09 0.65
C ASP A 59 -12.73 -6.80 0.12
N SER A 60 -12.33 -5.89 1.01
CA SER A 60 -11.73 -4.62 0.63
C SER A 60 -10.20 -4.71 0.57
N TYR A 61 -9.66 -4.38 -0.60
CA TYR A 61 -8.24 -4.29 -0.86
C TYR A 61 -7.80 -2.82 -0.94
N GLN A 62 -6.64 -2.51 -0.38
CA GLN A 62 -5.96 -1.21 -0.52
C GLN A 62 -4.64 -1.41 -1.23
N ILE A 63 -4.36 -0.53 -2.19
CA ILE A 63 -3.14 -0.60 -3.01
C ILE A 63 -2.32 0.67 -2.78
N TYR A 64 -1.03 0.49 -2.53
CA TYR A 64 -0.09 1.59 -2.34
C TYR A 64 1.07 1.46 -3.33
N PHE A 65 1.25 2.50 -4.15
CA PHE A 65 2.41 2.60 -5.03
C PHE A 65 3.61 3.03 -4.21
N LEU A 66 4.58 2.13 -4.06
CA LEU A 66 5.75 2.36 -3.23
C LEU A 66 6.74 3.27 -3.96
N LYS A 67 7.17 4.36 -3.29
CA LYS A 67 8.03 5.40 -3.85
C LYS A 67 9.23 5.61 -2.93
N LYS A 68 10.38 6.03 -3.47
CA LYS A 68 11.65 6.23 -2.72
C LYS A 68 11.56 7.15 -1.51
N ASN A 69 10.64 8.11 -1.50
CA ASN A 69 10.44 9.10 -0.44
C ASN A 69 9.16 8.85 0.36
N MET A 70 8.56 7.67 0.22
CA MET A 70 7.38 7.30 0.99
C MET A 70 7.78 7.01 2.44
N HIS A 71 6.91 7.34 3.39
CA HIS A 71 7.06 6.93 4.78
C HIS A 71 5.95 5.95 5.16
N ILE A 72 6.25 5.03 6.07
CA ILE A 72 5.23 4.09 6.59
C ILE A 72 4.00 4.82 7.14
N LYS A 73 4.21 6.01 7.70
CA LYS A 73 3.15 6.88 8.22
C LYS A 73 2.14 7.30 7.15
N ASP A 74 2.56 7.46 5.90
CA ASP A 74 1.65 7.80 4.79
C ASP A 74 0.61 6.69 4.56
N ILE A 75 1.02 5.43 4.74
CA ILE A 75 0.13 4.26 4.67
C ILE A 75 -0.79 4.23 5.90
N GLU A 76 -0.22 4.41 7.10
CA GLU A 76 -0.98 4.41 8.35
C GLU A 76 -2.07 5.50 8.37
N ASP A 77 -1.72 6.73 7.98
CA ASP A 77 -2.64 7.88 7.95
C ASP A 77 -3.76 7.70 6.91
N ASP A 78 -3.48 7.00 5.79
CA ASP A 78 -4.51 6.68 4.80
C ASP A 78 -5.45 5.56 5.29
N LEU A 79 -4.91 4.52 5.93
CA LEU A 79 -5.70 3.44 6.53
C LEU A 79 -6.66 3.92 7.62
N LEU A 80 -6.26 4.92 8.41
CA LEU A 80 -7.10 5.54 9.42
C LEU A 80 -8.39 6.15 8.84
N LYS A 81 -8.37 6.61 7.58
CA LYS A 81 -9.57 7.13 6.89
C LYS A 81 -10.62 6.04 6.65
N PHE A 82 -10.19 4.78 6.65
CA PHE A 82 -11.05 3.59 6.54
C PHE A 82 -11.37 2.96 7.90
N GLY A 83 -10.97 3.60 9.01
CA GLY A 83 -11.09 3.01 10.35
C GLY A 83 -10.22 1.76 10.52
N ALA A 84 -9.13 1.63 9.74
CA ALA A 84 -8.23 0.49 9.76
C ALA A 84 -6.86 0.87 10.32
N VAL A 85 -6.19 -0.11 10.93
CA VAL A 85 -4.80 -0.02 11.40
C VAL A 85 -3.97 -1.16 10.83
N LEU A 86 -2.73 -0.87 10.51
CA LEU A 86 -1.80 -1.85 10.00
C LEU A 86 -1.41 -2.84 11.11
N ASN A 87 -1.44 -4.15 10.83
CA ASN A 87 -0.93 -5.12 11.80
C ASN A 87 0.60 -5.00 11.96
N HIS A 88 1.12 -5.43 13.11
CA HIS A 88 2.52 -5.27 13.48
C HIS A 88 3.49 -5.86 12.43
N ASP A 89 3.23 -7.08 11.96
CA ASP A 89 4.12 -7.75 11.01
C ASP A 89 4.14 -7.05 9.66
N SER A 90 2.97 -6.64 9.15
CA SER A 90 2.88 -5.87 7.89
C SER A 90 3.60 -4.54 8.01
N LYS A 91 3.51 -3.89 9.18
CA LYS A 91 4.23 -2.65 9.47
C LYS A 91 5.73 -2.85 9.39
N LEU A 92 6.26 -3.90 10.00
CA LEU A 92 7.69 -4.19 9.96
C LEU A 92 8.16 -4.49 8.54
N ILE A 93 7.43 -5.33 7.79
CA ILE A 93 7.77 -5.67 6.41
C ILE A 93 7.79 -4.41 5.53
N LEU A 94 6.72 -3.61 5.57
CA LEU A 94 6.61 -2.40 4.76
C LEU A 94 7.66 -1.35 5.14
N LYS A 95 7.90 -1.16 6.44
CA LYS A 95 8.92 -0.23 6.92
C LYS A 95 10.30 -0.62 6.40
N ASN A 96 10.70 -1.89 6.58
CA ASN A 96 11.99 -2.38 6.12
C ASN A 96 12.14 -2.23 4.59
N TYR A 97 11.09 -2.57 3.83
CA TYR A 97 11.12 -2.45 2.37
C TYR A 97 11.29 -1.00 1.92
N ILE A 98 10.55 -0.06 2.54
CA ILE A 98 10.67 1.38 2.29
C ILE A 98 12.08 1.89 2.60
N GLU A 99 12.64 1.52 3.75
CA GLU A 99 13.99 1.93 4.15
C GLU A 99 15.06 1.41 3.18
N MET A 100 14.95 0.16 2.71
CA MET A 100 15.87 -0.41 1.72
C MET A 100 15.84 0.36 0.39
N MET A 101 14.67 0.75 -0.10
CA MET A 101 14.55 1.55 -1.33
C MET A 101 15.18 2.94 -1.20
N SER A 102 15.12 3.54 0.01
CA SER A 102 15.75 4.83 0.29
C SER A 102 17.28 4.71 0.39
N ASP A 103 17.80 3.65 1.00
CA ASP A 103 19.25 3.42 1.17
C ASP A 103 19.97 3.05 -0.13
N GLU A 104 19.31 2.34 -1.06
CA GLU A 104 19.85 2.11 -2.40
C GLU A 104 20.05 3.41 -3.22
N GLY A 105 19.32 4.47 -2.88
CA GLY A 105 19.59 5.82 -3.39
C GLY A 105 20.89 6.40 -2.86
N ARG A 106 21.22 6.14 -1.59
CA ARG A 106 22.35 6.75 -0.88
C ARG A 106 23.71 6.16 -1.24
N LYS A 107 23.75 4.93 -1.77
CA LYS A 107 25.00 4.25 -2.18
C LYS A 107 25.50 4.61 -3.58
N ARG A 108 24.71 5.31 -4.41
CA ARG A 108 25.12 5.69 -5.78
C ARG A 108 25.77 7.07 -5.88
N ASP A 109 25.76 7.86 -4.81
CA ASP A 109 26.36 9.20 -4.75
C ASP A 109 27.76 9.21 -4.10
N ARG A 110 28.53 8.11 -4.19
CA ARG A 110 29.88 8.01 -3.61
C ARG A 110 30.91 7.48 -4.59
#